data_AF-A0A263D5I6-F1
#
_entry.id   AF-A0A263D5I6-F1
#
_cell.length_a   1.000
_cell.length_b   1.000
_cell.length_c   1.000
_cell.angle_alpha   90.00
_cell.angle_beta   90.00
_cell.angle_gamma   90.00
#
_symmetry.space_group_name_H-M   'P 1'
#
loop_
_entity.id
_entity.type
_entity.pdbx_description
1 polymer ?
#
loop_
_entity_poly.entity_id
_entity_poly.type
_entity_poly.pdbx_seq_one_letter_code
_entity_poly.pdbx_strand_id
1 'polypeptide(L)'
;MDVTASDLTRIPAGNLRVSCDEFAALWLAAEQRMATGSSDWYAGGVVVTCRWLAAATVRPATGAWHPARSPVTRRTVSAYPELIETEHLAAEKQLARRPVPTWLQHQPGWALGIVTTFNWVWRRVGAYPLDVDPRQ
;
A
#
# COMPACT_ATOMS: atom_id res chain seq x y z
N MET A 1 11.87 5.41 3.18
CA MET A 1 11.64 5.07 4.60
C MET A 1 12.08 3.64 4.74
N ASP A 2 12.85 3.31 5.77
CA ASP A 2 13.26 1.91 5.97
C ASP A 2 12.12 1.15 6.66
N VAL A 3 11.74 0.00 6.12
CA VAL A 3 10.79 -0.91 6.77
C VAL A 3 11.52 -1.54 7.95
N THR A 4 11.06 -1.28 9.18
CA THR A 4 11.73 -1.80 10.37
C THR A 4 11.09 -3.09 10.86
N ALA A 5 11.86 -3.94 11.55
CA ALA A 5 11.31 -5.10 12.26
C ALA A 5 10.22 -4.70 13.28
N SER A 6 10.28 -3.48 13.81
CA SER A 6 9.24 -2.94 14.70
C SER A 6 7.92 -2.67 13.97
N ASP A 7 7.96 -2.30 12.69
CA ASP A 7 6.75 -2.11 11.88
C ASP A 7 6.09 -3.44 11.57
N LEU A 8 6.89 -4.49 11.31
CA LEU A 8 6.40 -5.84 11.01
C LEU A 8 5.81 -6.57 12.23
N THR A 9 6.39 -6.38 13.41
CA THR A 9 5.90 -6.99 14.65
C THR A 9 4.61 -6.37 15.18
N ARG A 10 4.27 -5.17 14.71
CA ARG A 10 3.07 -4.41 15.13
C ARG A 10 1.90 -4.52 14.17
N ILE A 11 2.05 -5.28 13.08
CA ILE A 11 0.98 -5.47 12.11
C ILE A 11 -0.22 -6.12 12.83
N PRO A 12 -1.41 -5.49 12.82
CA PRO A 12 -2.57 -6.05 13.49
C PRO A 12 -2.93 -7.44 12.94
N ALA A 13 -3.18 -8.38 13.85
CA ALA A 13 -3.63 -9.72 13.48
C ALA A 13 -4.91 -9.64 12.66
N GLY A 14 -4.93 -10.31 11.51
CA GLY A 14 -6.07 -10.31 10.59
C GLY A 14 -6.03 -9.22 9.51
N ASN A 15 -5.03 -8.33 9.48
CA ASN A 15 -4.86 -7.40 8.35
C ASN A 15 -4.18 -8.03 7.13
N LEU A 16 -3.44 -9.11 7.33
CA LEU A 16 -2.74 -9.86 6.28
C LEU A 16 -3.36 -11.24 6.11
N ARG A 17 -3.54 -11.67 4.86
CA ARG A 17 -3.84 -13.07 4.52
C ARG A 17 -2.67 -13.76 3.81
N VAL A 18 -1.56 -13.06 3.63
CA VAL A 18 -0.26 -13.56 3.16
C VAL A 18 0.71 -13.68 4.34
N SER A 19 1.85 -14.34 4.12
CA SER A 19 2.86 -14.40 5.19
C SER A 19 3.43 -13.01 5.47
N CYS A 20 3.86 -12.78 6.71
CA CYS A 20 4.49 -11.52 7.10
C CYS A 20 5.78 -11.28 6.30
N ASP A 21 6.54 -12.35 6.02
CA ASP A 21 7.80 -12.27 5.27
C ASP A 21 7.57 -11.85 3.81
N GLU A 22 6.58 -12.45 3.12
CA GLU A 22 6.21 -12.03 1.76
C GLU A 22 5.73 -10.57 1.73
N PHE A 23 4.94 -10.17 2.73
CA PHE A 23 4.47 -8.79 2.86
C PHE A 23 5.62 -7.81 3.10
N ALA A 24 6.56 -8.16 3.97
CA ALA A 24 7.74 -7.37 4.26
C ALA A 24 8.61 -7.19 3.02
N ALA A 25 8.84 -8.26 2.25
CA ALA A 25 9.60 -8.23 1.02
C ALA A 25 8.98 -7.28 -0.02
N LEU A 26 7.66 -7.37 -0.23
CA LEU A 26 6.95 -6.46 -1.14
C LEU A 26 7.09 -5.02 -0.69
N TRP A 27 6.83 -4.75 0.60
CA TRP A 27 6.84 -3.39 1.13
C TRP A 27 8.23 -2.78 1.04
N LEU A 28 9.27 -3.52 1.42
CA LEU A 28 10.66 -3.05 1.33
C LEU A 28 11.04 -2.72 -0.12
N ALA A 29 10.72 -3.61 -1.07
CA ALA A 29 10.98 -3.37 -2.48
C ALA A 29 10.26 -2.13 -3.02
N ALA A 30 8.99 -1.93 -2.60
CA ALA A 30 8.21 -0.76 -2.99
C ALA A 30 8.81 0.54 -2.44
N GLU A 31 9.26 0.54 -1.18
CA GLU A 31 9.93 1.69 -0.55
C GLU A 31 11.26 2.01 -1.22
N GLN A 32 12.07 1.00 -1.53
CA GLN A 32 13.34 1.16 -2.25
C GLN A 32 13.12 1.73 -3.65
N ARG A 33 12.12 1.21 -4.38
CA ARG A 33 11.76 1.72 -5.71
C ARG A 33 11.26 3.16 -5.68
N MET A 34 10.55 3.55 -4.62
CA MET A 34 10.15 4.94 -4.39
C MET A 34 11.32 5.85 -3.98
N ALA A 35 12.37 5.30 -3.36
CA ALA A 35 13.56 6.05 -2.99
C ALA A 35 14.49 6.32 -4.19
N THR A 36 14.52 5.41 -5.19
CA THR A 36 15.39 5.52 -6.37
C THR A 36 14.79 6.34 -7.51
N GLY A 37 13.49 6.64 -7.52
CA GLY A 37 12.85 7.40 -8.58
C GLY A 37 11.60 8.17 -8.13
N SER A 38 11.48 9.43 -8.56
CA SER A 38 10.45 10.37 -8.08
C SER A 38 9.07 10.25 -8.76
N SER A 39 8.86 9.29 -9.67
CA SER A 39 7.66 9.26 -10.54
C SER A 39 6.98 7.89 -10.66
N ASP A 40 7.38 6.88 -9.88
CA ASP A 40 6.69 5.58 -9.91
C ASP A 40 5.43 5.60 -9.03
N TRP A 41 4.37 6.18 -9.58
CA TRP A 41 3.09 6.29 -8.91
C TRP A 41 2.44 4.94 -8.60
N TYR A 42 2.74 3.90 -9.39
CA TYR A 42 2.29 2.54 -9.10
C TYR A 42 2.94 2.02 -7.81
N ALA A 43 4.27 2.10 -7.70
CA ALA A 43 4.99 1.76 -6.46
C ALA A 43 4.53 2.63 -5.29
N GLY A 44 4.23 3.90 -5.54
CA GLY A 44 3.61 4.79 -4.55
C GLY A 44 2.27 4.27 -4.02
N GLY A 45 1.41 3.74 -4.90
CA GLY A 45 0.16 3.07 -4.56
C GLY A 45 0.36 1.82 -3.69
N VAL A 46 1.37 1.00 -4.01
CA VAL A 46 1.78 -0.16 -3.20
C VAL A 46 2.23 0.28 -1.81
N VAL A 47 3.16 1.25 -1.73
CA VAL A 47 3.72 1.76 -0.47
C VAL A 47 2.64 2.28 0.47
N VAL A 48 1.73 3.15 -0.02
CA VAL A 48 0.68 3.71 0.84
C VAL A 48 -0.26 2.64 1.38
N THR A 49 -0.51 1.60 0.59
CA THR A 49 -1.36 0.47 0.98
C THR A 49 -0.67 -0.39 2.05
N CYS A 50 0.60 -0.77 1.83
CA CYS A 50 1.38 -1.54 2.79
C CYS A 50 1.53 -0.80 4.13
N ARG A 51 1.90 0.49 4.10
CA ARG A 51 2.00 1.32 5.30
C ARG A 51 0.71 1.32 6.12
N TRP A 52 -0.43 1.43 5.47
CA TRP A 52 -1.72 1.45 6.16
C TRP A 52 -2.10 0.09 6.75
N LEU A 53 -1.95 -1.00 5.98
CA LEU A 53 -2.21 -2.36 6.45
C LEU A 53 -1.34 -2.74 7.66
N ALA A 54 -0.08 -2.27 7.65
CA ALA A 54 0.87 -2.47 8.74
C ALA A 54 0.64 -1.55 9.96
N ALA A 55 -0.34 -0.65 9.91
CA ALA A 55 -0.53 0.40 10.93
C ALA A 55 0.76 1.23 11.18
N ALA A 56 1.53 1.46 10.11
CA ALA A 56 2.86 2.08 10.19
C ALA A 56 2.79 3.54 10.65
N THR A 57 3.83 3.99 11.36
CA THR A 57 4.05 5.41 11.62
C THR A 57 4.89 6.00 10.51
N VAL A 58 4.32 6.92 9.74
CA VAL A 58 5.01 7.63 8.66
C VAL A 58 5.86 8.76 9.26
N ARG A 59 7.14 8.79 8.86
CA ARG A 59 8.15 9.76 9.32
C ARG A 59 8.64 10.56 8.11
N PRO A 60 7.96 11.65 7.75
CA PRO A 60 8.40 12.49 6.63
C PRO A 60 9.71 13.21 6.96
N ALA A 61 10.48 13.58 5.94
CA ALA A 61 11.72 14.36 6.12
C ALA A 61 11.47 15.75 6.74
N THR A 62 10.26 16.29 6.51
CA THR A 62 9.78 17.54 7.10
C THR A 62 8.38 17.34 7.69
N GLY A 63 8.13 17.94 8.86
CA GLY A 63 6.84 17.86 9.54
C GLY A 63 6.74 16.78 10.63
N ALA A 64 5.57 16.70 11.25
CA ALA A 64 5.32 15.77 12.35
C ALA A 64 5.12 14.33 11.86
N TRP A 65 5.53 13.37 12.69
CA TRP A 65 5.21 11.96 12.48
C TRP A 65 3.70 11.76 12.57
N HIS A 66 3.17 10.86 11.74
CA HIS A 66 1.73 10.60 11.72
C HIS A 66 1.45 9.14 11.39
N PRO A 67 0.29 8.59 11.82
CA PRO A 67 -0.13 7.27 11.38
C PRO A 67 -0.33 7.25 9.86
N ALA A 68 -0.07 6.09 9.26
CA ALA A 68 -0.41 5.84 7.87
C ALA A 68 -1.92 6.02 7.67
N ARG A 69 -2.29 6.72 6.59
CA ARG A 69 -3.68 6.94 6.23
C ARG A 69 -4.14 5.87 5.25
N SER A 70 -5.43 5.57 5.27
CA SER A 70 -6.02 4.68 4.28
C SER A 70 -5.77 5.23 2.85
N PRO A 71 -5.42 4.36 1.90
CA PRO A 71 -4.87 4.78 0.62
C PRO A 71 -5.82 5.68 -0.20
N VAL A 72 -7.12 5.36 -0.23
CA VAL A 72 -8.13 6.01 -1.07
C VAL A 72 -8.94 7.03 -0.27
N THR A 73 -9.54 6.62 0.84
CA THR A 73 -10.42 7.48 1.65
C THR A 73 -9.68 8.37 2.64
N ARG A 74 -8.35 8.21 2.76
CA ARG A 74 -7.44 9.05 3.55
C ARG A 74 -7.77 9.09 5.05
N ARG A 75 -8.47 8.08 5.57
CA ARG A 75 -8.82 7.93 6.99
C ARG A 75 -7.56 7.67 7.81
N THR A 76 -7.49 8.22 9.02
CA THR A 76 -6.37 8.02 9.96
C THR A 76 -6.57 6.85 10.92
N VAL A 77 -7.69 6.14 10.78
CA VAL A 77 -8.00 4.95 11.59
C VAL A 77 -7.18 3.76 11.09
N SER A 78 -6.68 2.96 12.04
CA SER A 78 -5.97 1.71 11.73
C SER A 78 -6.84 0.78 10.88
N ALA A 79 -6.21 0.02 10.00
CA ALA A 79 -6.89 -1.00 9.21
C ALA A 79 -7.49 -2.08 10.12
N TYR A 80 -8.70 -2.51 9.78
CA TYR A 80 -9.41 -3.66 10.32
C TYR A 80 -10.21 -4.31 9.17
N PRO A 81 -10.60 -5.59 9.27
CA PRO A 81 -11.12 -6.37 8.14
C PRO A 81 -12.20 -5.68 7.29
N GLU A 82 -13.25 -5.12 7.92
CA GLU A 82 -14.36 -4.47 7.22
C GLU A 82 -13.93 -3.15 6.55
N LEU A 83 -12.97 -2.44 7.15
CA LEU A 83 -12.41 -1.23 6.57
C LEU A 83 -11.46 -1.54 5.42
N ILE A 84 -10.66 -2.62 5.51
CA ILE A 84 -9.82 -3.10 4.41
C ILE A 84 -10.71 -3.43 3.20
N GLU A 85 -11.81 -4.15 3.44
CA GLU A 85 -12.79 -4.48 2.41
C GLU A 85 -13.41 -3.23 1.77
N THR A 86 -13.84 -2.28 2.59
CA THR A 86 -14.42 -1.01 2.13
C THR A 86 -13.43 -0.22 1.28
N GLU A 87 -12.17 -0.16 1.73
CA GLU A 87 -11.12 0.58 1.03
C GLU A 87 -10.75 -0.09 -0.29
N HIS A 88 -10.74 -1.43 -0.33
CA HIS A 88 -10.53 -2.19 -1.56
C HIS A 88 -11.61 -1.88 -2.60
N LEU A 89 -12.89 -1.95 -2.22
CA LEU A 89 -14.01 -1.60 -3.11
C LEU A 89 -13.93 -0.13 -3.59
N ALA A 90 -13.49 0.78 -2.72
CA ALA A 90 -13.26 2.17 -3.08
C ALA A 90 -12.14 2.32 -4.13
N ALA A 91 -11.05 1.56 -3.98
CA ALA A 91 -9.94 1.53 -4.93
C ALA A 91 -10.38 1.00 -6.31
N GLU A 92 -11.13 -0.12 -6.34
CA GLU A 92 -11.69 -0.69 -7.57
C GLU A 92 -12.62 0.31 -8.28
N LYS A 93 -13.54 0.92 -7.53
CA LYS A 93 -14.45 1.94 -8.06
C LYS A 93 -13.69 3.12 -8.64
N GLN A 94 -12.62 3.57 -7.99
CA GLN A 94 -11.81 4.67 -8.47
C GLN A 94 -11.03 4.31 -9.74
N LEU A 95 -10.46 3.11 -9.80
CA LEU A 95 -9.75 2.60 -10.98
C LEU A 95 -10.69 2.47 -12.20
N ALA A 96 -11.92 2.00 -11.97
CA ALA A 96 -12.95 1.84 -13.00
C ALA A 96 -13.63 3.15 -13.42
N ARG A 97 -13.55 4.21 -12.61
CA ARG A 97 -14.25 5.48 -12.86
C ARG A 97 -13.85 6.10 -14.20
N ARG A 98 -14.85 6.42 -15.01
CA ARG A 98 -14.70 7.21 -16.25
C ARG A 98 -15.65 8.41 -16.25
N PRO A 99 -15.20 9.60 -16.69
CA PRO A 99 -13.82 9.95 -17.07
C PRO A 99 -12.84 9.87 -15.88
N VAL A 100 -11.55 9.64 -16.17
CA VAL A 100 -10.51 9.57 -15.13
C VAL A 100 -10.36 10.95 -14.49
N PRO A 101 -10.46 11.08 -13.15
CA PRO A 101 -10.29 12.36 -12.47
C PRO A 101 -8.94 13.01 -12.80
N THR A 102 -8.92 14.33 -13.02
CA THR A 102 -7.73 15.08 -13.45
C THR A 102 -6.50 14.81 -12.58
N TRP A 103 -6.67 14.81 -11.26
CA TRP A 103 -5.57 14.54 -10.33
C TRP A 103 -4.96 13.14 -10.49
N LEU A 104 -5.76 12.13 -10.84
CA LEU A 104 -5.30 10.76 -11.05
C LEU A 104 -4.61 10.59 -12.41
N GLN A 105 -4.93 11.44 -13.39
CA GLN A 105 -4.21 11.50 -14.67
C GLN A 105 -2.73 11.88 -14.45
N HIS A 106 -2.44 12.71 -13.45
CA HIS A 106 -1.08 13.07 -13.05
C HIS A 106 -0.39 12.00 -12.19
N GLN A 107 -1.08 10.92 -11.82
CA GLN A 107 -0.57 9.83 -10.99
C GLN A 107 -0.79 8.46 -11.67
N PRO A 108 -0.23 8.25 -12.87
CA PRO A 108 -0.49 7.05 -13.67
C PRO A 108 -0.13 5.77 -12.91
N GLY A 109 -1.08 4.85 -12.81
CA GLY A 109 -0.86 3.56 -12.14
C GLY A 109 -1.04 3.57 -10.61
N TRP A 110 -1.23 4.73 -9.96
CA TRP A 110 -1.43 4.79 -8.50
C TRP A 110 -2.61 3.95 -8.01
N ALA A 111 -3.78 4.13 -8.64
CA ALA A 111 -4.97 3.34 -8.29
C ALA A 111 -4.80 1.86 -8.61
N LEU A 112 -4.05 1.53 -9.68
CA LEU A 112 -3.75 0.15 -10.04
C LEU A 112 -2.86 -0.51 -8.98
N GLY A 113 -1.80 0.16 -8.52
CA GLY A 113 -0.92 -0.37 -7.47
C GLY A 113 -1.67 -0.69 -6.17
N ILE A 114 -2.62 0.16 -5.78
CA ILE A 114 -3.49 -0.08 -4.61
C ILE A 114 -4.35 -1.34 -4.82
N VAL A 115 -5.07 -1.42 -5.95
CA VAL A 115 -5.95 -2.56 -6.25
C VAL A 115 -5.16 -3.86 -6.35
N THR A 116 -4.02 -3.86 -7.05
CA THR A 116 -3.16 -5.05 -7.15
C THR A 116 -2.67 -5.50 -5.77
N THR A 117 -2.28 -4.56 -4.91
CA THR A 117 -1.84 -4.87 -3.54
C THR A 117 -2.96 -5.48 -2.71
N PHE A 118 -4.17 -4.91 -2.73
CA PHE A 118 -5.32 -5.50 -2.03
C PHE A 118 -5.71 -6.87 -2.59
N ASN A 119 -5.70 -7.04 -3.91
CA ASN A 119 -6.00 -8.32 -4.52
C ASN A 119 -5.04 -9.42 -4.03
N TRP A 120 -3.74 -9.10 -3.99
CA TRP A 120 -2.73 -10.02 -3.52
C TRP A 120 -2.81 -10.29 -2.00
N VAL A 121 -2.77 -9.25 -1.17
CA VAL A 121 -2.63 -9.36 0.30
C VAL A 121 -3.93 -9.78 0.99
N TRP A 122 -5.08 -9.37 0.45
CA TRP A 122 -6.40 -9.49 1.08
C TRP A 122 -7.33 -10.45 0.34
N ARG A 123 -7.43 -10.34 -0.99
CA ARG A 123 -8.27 -11.29 -1.75
C ARG A 123 -7.57 -12.61 -2.04
N ARG A 124 -6.24 -12.67 -1.89
CA ARG A 124 -5.41 -13.83 -2.25
C ARG A 124 -5.57 -14.23 -3.72
N VAL A 125 -5.74 -13.24 -4.59
CA VAL A 125 -5.86 -13.40 -6.05
C VAL A 125 -4.93 -12.44 -6.78
N GLY A 126 -4.64 -12.74 -8.03
CA GLY A 126 -3.78 -11.91 -8.87
C GLY A 126 -2.29 -12.14 -8.63
N ALA A 127 -1.47 -11.39 -9.37
CA ALA A 127 -0.02 -11.50 -9.34
C ALA A 127 0.58 -10.78 -8.14
N TYR A 128 1.83 -11.13 -7.84
CA TYR A 128 2.64 -10.41 -6.88
C TYR A 128 2.81 -8.94 -7.36
N PRO A 129 2.54 -7.91 -6.53
CA PRO A 129 2.35 -6.55 -7.05
C PRO A 129 3.58 -5.89 -7.66
N LEU A 130 4.79 -6.30 -7.27
CA LEU A 130 6.04 -5.86 -7.87
C LEU A 130 6.84 -7.10 -8.23
N ASP A 131 7.54 -7.11 -9.36
CA ASP A 131 8.54 -8.15 -9.62
C ASP A 131 9.71 -7.97 -8.64
N VAL A 132 9.60 -8.58 -7.48
CA VAL A 132 10.69 -8.71 -6.51
C VAL A 132 11.11 -10.16 -6.58
N ASP A 133 12.36 -10.44 -6.92
CA ASP A 133 12.92 -11.78 -6.72
C ASP A 133 12.98 -12.02 -5.20
N PRO A 134 12.19 -12.93 -4.62
CA PRO A 134 12.13 -13.13 -3.18
C PRO A 134 13.38 -13.87 -2.63
N ARG A 135 14.43 -14.05 -3.45
CA ARG A 135 15.68 -14.74 -3.09
C ARG A 135 16.91 -13.81 -2.96
N GLN A 136 16.72 -12.50 -2.88
CA GLN A 136 17.80 -11.56 -2.52
C GLN A 136 17.65 -11.08 -1.08
#